data_AF-A0A954Q2S3-F1
#
_entry.id   AF-A0A954Q2S3-F1
#
_cell.length_a   1.000
_cell.length_b   1.000
_cell.length_c   1.000
_cell.angle_alpha   90.00
_cell.angle_beta   90.00
_cell.angle_gamma   90.00
#
_symmetry.space_group_name_H-M   'P 1'
#
loop_
_entity.id
_entity.type
_entity.pdbx_description
1 polymer ?
#
loop_
_entity_poly.entity_id
_entity_poly.type
_entity_poly.pdbx_seq_one_letter_code
_entity_poly.pdbx_strand_id
1 'polypeptide(L)'
;MNLHSIRCRKCTRRVLSQFSRKILPLIVLLWCSTAHADDWNPPRNPNPDAILDEAQADTQAGRYKIALAKHVWFHENSLSIEPSLYGVRLSFALSDWIELAKQYPPALSKLKEIRDKAKENVVAQKKVRESFHEMESINDHLGEHSKTREFFEKPG
;
A
#
# COMPACT_ATOMS: atom_id res chain seq x y z
N MET A 1 45.81 37.94 33.19
CA MET A 1 46.50 36.66 33.43
C MET A 1 46.66 36.45 34.92
N ASN A 2 45.81 35.64 35.55
CA ASN A 2 46.23 34.59 36.48
C ASN A 2 44.99 33.80 36.91
N LEU A 3 45.05 32.50 36.63
CA LEU A 3 44.09 31.46 36.98
C LEU A 3 44.09 31.26 38.51
N HIS A 4 43.00 30.76 39.06
CA HIS A 4 42.97 29.44 39.72
C HIS A 4 41.55 29.13 40.23
N SER A 5 40.99 28.05 39.68
CA SER A 5 39.76 27.40 40.13
C SER A 5 40.04 26.57 41.37
N ILE A 6 39.17 26.59 42.37
CA ILE A 6 39.03 25.48 43.33
C ILE A 6 37.54 25.21 43.59
N ARG A 7 37.06 24.10 43.06
CA ARG A 7 35.86 23.38 43.51
C ARG A 7 36.18 22.71 44.84
N CYS A 8 35.27 22.77 45.82
CA CYS A 8 35.22 21.82 46.93
C CYS A 8 33.77 21.42 47.20
N ARG A 9 33.50 20.11 47.12
CA ARG A 9 32.19 19.47 47.36
C ARG A 9 32.11 19.01 48.82
N LYS A 10 31.01 19.33 49.49
CA LYS A 10 30.42 18.57 50.61
C LYS A 10 28.90 18.77 50.47
N CYS A 11 28.05 17.81 50.09
CA CYS A 11 27.75 16.49 50.63
C CYS A 11 27.26 16.53 52.08
N THR A 12 25.96 16.82 52.30
CA THR A 12 25.23 16.42 53.51
C THR A 12 23.70 16.48 53.35
N ARG A 13 23.10 15.29 53.48
CA ARG A 13 21.81 14.92 54.12
C ARG A 13 20.47 15.46 53.60
N ARG A 14 19.79 14.53 52.92
CA ARG A 14 18.35 14.22 52.86
C ARG A 14 17.55 14.63 54.11
N VAL A 15 16.48 15.40 53.92
CA VAL A 15 15.28 15.42 54.76
C VAL A 15 14.06 15.26 53.85
N LEU A 16 13.31 14.19 54.06
CA LEU A 16 12.00 13.93 53.47
C LEU A 16 10.98 14.87 54.12
N SER A 17 10.20 15.59 53.33
CA SER A 17 9.00 16.28 53.79
C SER A 17 7.92 16.12 52.73
N GLN A 18 6.85 15.45 53.14
CA GLN A 18 5.68 15.17 52.36
C GLN A 18 4.96 16.47 52.02
N PHE A 19 4.75 16.73 50.72
CA PHE A 19 3.66 17.59 50.28
C PHE A 19 2.88 16.89 49.17
N SER A 20 1.97 16.04 49.62
CA SER A 20 0.75 15.73 48.90
C SER A 20 -0.02 17.03 48.67
N ARG A 21 -0.29 17.38 47.41
CA ARG A 21 -1.49 18.10 46.97
C ARG A 21 -1.58 18.08 45.45
N LYS A 22 -2.46 17.20 45.02
CA LYS A 22 -3.14 17.11 43.73
C LYS A 22 -3.40 18.49 43.13
N ILE A 23 -3.11 18.67 41.84
CA ILE A 23 -3.96 19.30 40.81
C ILE A 23 -3.33 18.89 39.46
N LEU A 24 -3.93 17.90 38.82
CA LEU A 24 -3.67 17.54 37.43
C LEU A 24 -4.57 18.44 36.57
N PRO A 25 -4.06 19.29 35.66
CA PRO A 25 -4.93 20.00 34.75
C PRO A 25 -5.56 19.00 33.78
N LEU A 26 -6.88 18.98 33.81
CA LEU A 26 -7.79 18.27 32.91
C LEU A 26 -7.51 18.69 31.46
N ILE A 27 -6.58 18.00 30.79
CA ILE A 27 -6.52 18.01 29.33
C ILE A 27 -7.73 17.20 28.88
N VAL A 28 -8.80 17.92 28.50
CA VAL A 28 -9.93 17.36 27.77
C VAL A 28 -9.34 16.78 26.49
N LEU A 29 -9.13 15.47 26.50
CA LEU A 29 -8.88 14.68 25.31
C LEU A 29 -10.12 14.85 24.44
N LEU A 30 -10.05 15.80 23.50
CA LEU A 30 -10.85 15.78 22.28
C LEU A 30 -10.42 14.52 21.55
N TRP A 31 -11.02 13.40 21.95
CA TRP A 31 -11.07 12.17 21.19
C TRP A 31 -11.92 12.51 19.96
N CYS A 32 -11.29 13.16 18.98
CA CYS A 32 -11.76 13.08 17.62
C CYS A 32 -11.71 11.59 17.29
N SER A 33 -12.85 10.92 17.40
CA SER A 33 -12.98 9.57 16.88
C SER A 33 -12.67 9.69 15.41
N THR A 34 -11.45 9.34 15.00
CA THR A 34 -11.19 8.98 13.61
C THR A 34 -12.03 7.74 13.39
N ALA A 35 -13.26 7.94 12.93
CA ALA A 35 -14.04 6.88 12.33
C ALA A 35 -13.21 6.44 11.11
N HIS A 36 -12.36 5.43 11.30
CA HIS A 36 -11.73 4.66 10.23
C HIS A 36 -12.83 3.80 9.58
N ALA A 37 -13.87 4.45 9.07
CA ALA A 37 -14.72 3.84 8.06
C ALA A 37 -13.95 3.95 6.73
N ASP A 38 -14.09 2.93 5.88
CA ASP A 38 -13.70 2.87 4.47
C ASP A 38 -12.48 1.99 4.15
N ASP A 39 -12.40 0.82 4.77
CA ASP A 39 -11.79 -0.33 4.08
C ASP A 39 -12.93 -1.13 3.43
N TRP A 40 -12.99 -1.09 2.11
CA TRP A 40 -13.94 -1.90 1.35
C TRP A 40 -13.61 -3.38 1.55
N ASN A 41 -14.65 -4.20 1.78
CA ASN A 41 -14.52 -5.64 1.87
C ASN A 41 -15.33 -6.30 0.76
N PRO A 42 -14.81 -7.36 0.11
CA PRO A 42 -15.56 -8.08 -0.90
C PRO A 42 -16.84 -8.70 -0.29
N PRO A 43 -17.92 -8.81 -1.07
CA PRO A 43 -19.14 -9.47 -0.64
C PRO A 43 -18.91 -10.98 -0.43
N ARG A 44 -19.79 -11.63 0.33
CA ARG A 44 -19.65 -13.06 0.69
C ARG A 44 -19.62 -14.00 -0.52
N ASN A 45 -20.37 -13.67 -1.57
CA ASN A 45 -20.37 -14.39 -2.84
C ASN A 45 -20.00 -13.40 -3.95
N PRO A 46 -18.70 -13.18 -4.19
CA PRO A 46 -18.26 -12.12 -5.08
C PRO A 46 -18.47 -12.49 -6.55
N ASN A 47 -18.98 -11.52 -7.30
CA ASN A 47 -19.00 -11.54 -8.76
C ASN A 47 -17.83 -10.66 -9.24
N PRO A 48 -16.78 -11.23 -9.87
CA PRO A 48 -15.63 -10.46 -10.32
C PRO A 48 -15.98 -9.32 -11.29
N ASP A 49 -16.85 -9.57 -12.28
CA ASP A 49 -17.24 -8.56 -13.26
C ASP A 49 -17.91 -7.37 -12.57
N ALA A 50 -18.88 -7.64 -11.68
CA ALA A 50 -19.55 -6.59 -10.92
C ALA A 50 -18.56 -5.78 -10.05
N ILE A 51 -17.53 -6.43 -9.48
CA ILE A 51 -16.52 -5.74 -8.68
C ILE A 51 -15.63 -4.86 -9.57
N LEU A 52 -15.30 -5.29 -10.78
CA LEU A 52 -14.54 -4.47 -11.73
C LEU A 52 -15.38 -3.27 -12.21
N ASP A 53 -16.64 -3.48 -12.55
CA ASP A 53 -17.57 -2.40 -12.92
C ASP A 53 -17.72 -1.37 -11.79
N GLU A 54 -17.85 -1.84 -10.55
CA GLU A 54 -17.89 -0.96 -9.39
C GLU A 54 -16.56 -0.21 -9.16
N ALA A 55 -15.41 -0.83 -9.45
CA ALA A 55 -14.11 -0.18 -9.34
C ALA A 55 -14.00 1.01 -10.32
N GLN A 56 -14.49 0.83 -11.55
CA GLN A 56 -14.58 1.89 -12.55
C GLN A 56 -15.53 3.01 -12.07
N ALA A 57 -16.72 2.64 -11.58
CA ALA A 57 -17.69 3.61 -11.07
C ALA A 57 -17.17 4.40 -9.87
N ASP A 58 -16.44 3.75 -8.96
CA ASP A 58 -15.77 4.41 -7.82
C ASP A 58 -14.66 5.35 -8.27
N THR A 59 -13.90 4.99 -9.31
CA THR A 59 -12.90 5.86 -9.91
C THR A 59 -13.55 7.13 -10.48
N GLN A 60 -14.63 6.97 -11.26
CA GLN A 60 -15.36 8.11 -11.82
C GLN A 60 -15.98 9.01 -10.74
N ALA A 61 -16.39 8.44 -9.61
CA ALA A 61 -16.96 9.17 -8.49
C ALA A 61 -15.91 9.75 -7.52
N GLY A 62 -14.61 9.63 -7.81
CA GLY A 62 -13.53 10.14 -6.96
C GLY A 62 -13.28 9.32 -5.68
N ARG A 63 -13.91 8.14 -5.54
CA ARG A 63 -13.74 7.22 -4.40
C ARG A 63 -12.50 6.34 -4.58
N TYR A 64 -11.35 6.97 -4.80
CA TYR A 64 -10.14 6.30 -5.29
C TYR A 64 -9.60 5.20 -4.38
N LYS A 65 -9.68 5.37 -3.05
CA LYS A 65 -9.23 4.34 -2.10
C LYS A 65 -10.05 3.05 -2.23
N ILE A 66 -11.37 3.19 -2.40
CA ILE A 66 -12.30 2.06 -2.58
C ILE A 66 -12.06 1.42 -3.95
N ALA A 67 -11.94 2.24 -5.01
CA ALA A 67 -11.63 1.75 -6.36
C ALA A 67 -10.33 0.93 -6.38
N LEU A 68 -9.27 1.42 -5.73
CA LEU A 68 -8.01 0.69 -5.62
C LEU A 68 -8.19 -0.67 -4.94
N ALA A 69 -8.95 -0.72 -3.83
CA ALA A 69 -9.22 -1.97 -3.14
C ALA A 69 -9.93 -3.00 -4.04
N LYS A 70 -10.87 -2.54 -4.88
CA LYS A 70 -11.59 -3.39 -5.84
C LYS A 70 -10.70 -3.88 -6.99
N HIS A 71 -9.87 -3.01 -7.57
CA HIS A 71 -8.90 -3.41 -8.60
C HIS A 71 -7.91 -4.45 -8.07
N VAL A 72 -7.36 -4.23 -6.88
CA VAL A 72 -6.46 -5.20 -6.21
C VAL A 72 -7.18 -6.53 -6.01
N TRP A 73 -8.40 -6.50 -5.46
CA TRP A 73 -9.16 -7.72 -5.22
C TRP A 73 -9.46 -8.46 -6.52
N PHE A 74 -9.92 -7.77 -7.57
CA PHE A 74 -10.18 -8.37 -8.87
C PHE A 74 -8.93 -9.04 -9.43
N HIS A 75 -7.80 -8.33 -9.41
CA HIS A 75 -6.54 -8.84 -9.93
C HIS A 75 -6.01 -10.05 -9.15
N GLU A 76 -6.22 -10.12 -7.84
CA GLU A 76 -5.71 -11.23 -7.02
C GLU A 76 -6.66 -12.44 -6.98
N ASN A 77 -7.97 -12.23 -7.13
CA ASN A 77 -8.98 -13.25 -6.80
C ASN A 77 -9.81 -13.73 -7.99
N SER A 78 -9.99 -12.93 -9.05
CA SER A 78 -10.91 -13.23 -10.17
C SER A 78 -10.70 -14.63 -10.76
N LEU A 79 -9.45 -15.02 -11.02
CA LEU A 79 -9.11 -16.30 -11.67
C LEU A 79 -9.39 -17.53 -10.82
N SER A 80 -9.54 -17.36 -9.50
CA SER A 80 -9.94 -18.46 -8.60
C SER A 80 -11.44 -18.78 -8.72
N ILE A 81 -12.23 -17.82 -9.19
CA ILE A 81 -13.68 -17.91 -9.37
C ILE A 81 -13.98 -18.22 -10.83
N GLU A 82 -13.37 -17.46 -11.74
CA GLU A 82 -13.59 -17.55 -13.17
C GLU A 82 -12.27 -17.47 -13.96
N PRO A 83 -11.72 -18.63 -14.39
CA PRO A 83 -10.47 -18.68 -15.16
C PRO A 83 -10.53 -17.99 -16.52
N SER A 84 -11.71 -17.85 -17.13
CA SER A 84 -11.91 -17.14 -18.42
C SER A 84 -11.50 -15.67 -18.36
N LEU A 85 -11.48 -15.07 -17.16
CA LEU A 85 -11.10 -13.67 -16.96
C LEU A 85 -9.59 -13.41 -17.10
N TYR A 86 -8.77 -14.42 -17.41
CA TYR A 86 -7.33 -14.26 -17.57
C TYR A 86 -6.96 -13.12 -18.55
N GLY A 87 -7.61 -13.09 -19.71
CA GLY A 87 -7.39 -12.04 -20.71
C GLY A 87 -7.87 -10.67 -20.23
N VAL A 88 -9.07 -10.60 -19.65
CA VAL A 88 -9.67 -9.36 -19.12
C VAL A 88 -8.78 -8.74 -18.05
N ARG A 89 -8.29 -9.56 -17.12
CA ARG A 89 -7.40 -9.18 -16.03
C ARG A 89 -6.11 -8.54 -16.50
N LEU A 90 -5.48 -9.07 -17.56
CA LEU A 90 -4.19 -8.59 -18.07
C LEU A 90 -4.32 -7.50 -19.15
N SER A 91 -5.54 -7.08 -19.50
CA SER A 91 -5.78 -6.06 -20.53
C SER A 91 -6.73 -4.97 -20.01
N PHE A 92 -8.03 -5.16 -20.15
CA PHE A 92 -9.06 -4.17 -19.79
C PHE A 92 -8.94 -3.73 -18.34
N ALA A 93 -8.81 -4.68 -17.40
CA ALA A 93 -8.70 -4.33 -15.98
C ALA A 93 -7.41 -3.55 -15.64
N LEU A 94 -6.30 -3.82 -16.34
CA LEU A 94 -5.07 -3.03 -16.20
C LEU A 94 -5.24 -1.63 -16.79
N SER A 95 -5.92 -1.50 -17.93
CA SER A 95 -6.23 -0.20 -18.52
C SER A 95 -7.05 0.68 -17.57
N ASP A 96 -8.08 0.10 -16.94
CA ASP A 96 -8.89 0.81 -15.95
C ASP A 96 -8.09 1.19 -14.71
N TRP A 97 -7.21 0.30 -14.23
CA TRP A 97 -6.30 0.61 -13.12
C TRP A 97 -5.36 1.77 -13.49
N ILE A 98 -4.86 1.84 -14.74
CA ILE A 98 -4.05 2.97 -15.19
C ILE A 98 -4.85 4.28 -15.15
N GLU A 99 -6.13 4.29 -15.52
CA GLU A 99 -6.96 5.49 -15.39
C GLU A 99 -7.09 5.94 -13.92
N LEU A 100 -7.29 5.00 -13.00
CA LEU A 100 -7.24 5.30 -11.56
C LEU A 100 -5.87 5.84 -11.15
N ALA A 101 -4.78 5.26 -11.62
CA ALA A 101 -3.41 5.62 -11.27
C ALA A 101 -3.04 7.04 -11.71
N LYS A 102 -3.62 7.55 -12.79
CA LYS A 102 -3.45 8.96 -13.23
C LYS A 102 -3.99 9.95 -12.19
N GLN A 103 -5.06 9.58 -11.50
CA GLN A 103 -5.75 10.46 -10.54
C GLN A 103 -5.34 10.19 -9.09
N TYR A 104 -4.87 8.96 -8.80
CA TYR A 104 -4.57 8.50 -7.46
C TYR A 104 -3.20 7.80 -7.42
N PRO A 105 -2.11 8.53 -7.09
CA PRO A 105 -0.75 8.01 -7.08
C PRO A 105 -0.54 6.70 -6.28
N PRO A 106 -1.23 6.43 -5.15
CA PRO A 106 -1.11 5.15 -4.48
C PRO A 106 -1.49 3.93 -5.35
N ALA A 107 -2.40 4.10 -6.31
CA ALA A 107 -2.75 3.03 -7.24
C ALA A 107 -1.59 2.68 -8.19
N LEU A 108 -0.83 3.68 -8.64
CA LEU A 108 0.39 3.46 -9.43
C LEU A 108 1.45 2.69 -8.63
N SER A 109 1.66 3.10 -7.36
CA SER A 109 2.60 2.44 -6.47
C SER A 109 2.25 0.98 -6.26
N LYS A 110 0.96 0.68 -6.03
CA LYS A 110 0.50 -0.70 -5.83
C LYS A 110 0.65 -1.55 -7.09
N LEU A 111 0.36 -0.99 -8.26
CA LEU A 111 0.54 -1.70 -9.53
C LEU A 111 2.02 -2.06 -9.79
N LYS A 112 2.94 -1.15 -9.46
CA LYS A 112 4.39 -1.41 -9.55
C LYS A 112 4.85 -2.48 -8.56
N GLU A 113 4.31 -2.48 -7.34
CA GLU A 113 4.57 -3.53 -6.34
C GLU A 113 4.18 -4.92 -6.86
N ILE A 114 2.99 -5.04 -7.47
CA ILE A 114 2.50 -6.28 -8.08
C ILE A 114 3.43 -6.75 -9.20
N ARG A 115 3.83 -5.84 -10.10
CA ARG A 115 4.79 -6.15 -11.16
C ARG A 115 6.13 -6.64 -10.59
N ASP A 116 6.67 -5.92 -9.61
CA ASP A 116 7.97 -6.26 -9.04
C ASP A 116 7.90 -7.62 -8.34
N LYS A 117 6.76 -7.94 -7.72
CA LYS A 117 6.51 -9.29 -7.17
C LYS A 117 6.43 -10.36 -8.25
N ALA A 118 5.76 -10.08 -9.37
CA ALA A 118 5.69 -10.99 -10.50
C ALA A 118 7.10 -11.26 -11.07
N LYS A 119 7.92 -10.23 -11.21
CA LYS A 119 9.34 -10.37 -11.58
C LYS A 119 10.12 -11.27 -10.63
N GLU A 120 9.99 -11.06 -9.31
CA GLU A 120 10.62 -11.94 -8.31
C GLU A 120 10.20 -13.40 -8.47
N ASN A 121 8.91 -13.65 -8.76
CA ASN A 121 8.41 -15.00 -8.97
C ASN A 121 8.99 -15.65 -10.22
N VAL A 122 9.20 -14.90 -11.31
CA VAL A 122 9.89 -15.40 -12.51
C VAL A 122 11.32 -15.82 -12.16
N VAL A 123 12.07 -14.99 -11.45
CA VAL A 123 13.45 -15.31 -11.00
C VAL A 123 13.46 -16.55 -10.12
N ALA A 124 12.50 -16.65 -9.19
CA ALA A 124 12.35 -17.79 -8.28
C ALA A 124 11.76 -19.05 -8.93
N GLN A 125 11.55 -19.07 -10.25
CA GLN A 125 10.95 -20.19 -11.00
C GLN A 125 9.55 -20.60 -10.50
N LYS A 126 8.76 -19.63 -9.99
CA LYS A 126 7.41 -19.86 -9.47
C LYS A 126 6.38 -19.40 -10.50
N LYS A 127 5.52 -20.33 -10.96
CA LYS A 127 4.44 -20.04 -11.93
C LYS A 127 4.98 -19.16 -13.07
N VAL A 128 6.06 -19.62 -13.71
CA VAL A 128 6.93 -18.78 -14.55
C VAL A 128 6.14 -18.11 -15.67
N ARG A 129 5.27 -18.87 -16.34
CA ARG A 129 4.44 -18.34 -17.44
C ARG A 129 3.51 -17.24 -16.95
N GLU A 130 2.77 -17.50 -15.88
CA GLU A 130 1.80 -16.56 -15.33
C GLU A 130 2.46 -15.31 -14.79
N SER A 131 3.55 -15.49 -14.03
CA SER A 131 4.32 -14.39 -13.45
C SER A 131 5.01 -13.54 -14.52
N PHE A 132 5.47 -14.16 -15.61
CA PHE A 132 6.06 -13.45 -16.73
C PHE A 132 5.01 -12.62 -17.47
N HIS A 133 3.86 -13.21 -17.83
CA HIS A 133 2.77 -12.46 -18.46
C HIS A 133 2.30 -11.31 -17.58
N GLU A 134 2.20 -11.50 -16.27
CA GLU A 134 1.81 -10.42 -15.36
C GLU A 134 2.82 -9.27 -15.33
N MET A 135 4.11 -9.58 -15.19
CA MET A 135 5.17 -8.58 -15.24
C MET A 135 5.18 -7.84 -16.59
N GLU A 136 5.08 -8.59 -17.69
CA GLU A 136 5.14 -8.06 -19.05
C GLU A 136 3.93 -7.17 -19.36
N SER A 137 2.72 -7.62 -19.07
CA SER A 137 1.50 -6.86 -19.35
C SER A 137 1.42 -5.60 -18.50
N ILE A 138 1.90 -5.63 -17.25
CA ILE A 138 1.99 -4.40 -16.43
C ILE A 138 3.05 -3.43 -17.00
N ASN A 139 4.22 -3.93 -17.45
CA ASN A 139 5.20 -3.07 -18.12
C ASN A 139 4.60 -2.42 -19.37
N ASP A 140 3.84 -3.17 -20.16
CA ASP A 140 3.19 -2.68 -21.37
C ASP A 140 2.25 -1.50 -21.08
N HIS A 141 1.35 -1.66 -20.11
CA HIS A 141 0.39 -0.62 -19.71
C HIS A 141 1.05 0.60 -19.03
N LEU A 142 2.22 0.42 -18.42
CA LEU A 142 3.02 1.52 -17.88
C LEU A 142 3.84 2.26 -18.95
N GLY A 143 3.86 1.79 -20.20
CA GLY A 143 4.74 2.29 -21.25
C GLY A 143 6.22 1.99 -20.99
N GLU A 144 6.51 1.01 -20.13
CA GLU A 144 7.83 0.62 -19.67
C GLU A 144 8.33 -0.65 -20.37
N HIS A 145 7.99 -0.86 -21.65
CA HIS A 145 8.33 -2.08 -22.42
C HIS A 145 9.83 -2.42 -22.42
N SER A 146 10.71 -1.41 -22.31
CA SER A 146 12.17 -1.64 -22.23
C SER A 146 12.55 -2.51 -21.03
N LYS A 147 11.79 -2.42 -19.92
CA LYS A 147 12.06 -3.22 -18.71
C LYS A 147 11.85 -4.71 -18.92
N THR A 148 10.94 -5.09 -19.82
CA THR A 148 10.77 -6.51 -20.20
C THR A 148 11.99 -7.00 -20.96
N ARG A 149 12.58 -6.18 -21.85
CA ARG A 149 13.82 -6.52 -22.56
C ARG A 149 15.01 -6.60 -21.60
N GLU A 150 15.19 -5.57 -20.78
CA GLU A 150 16.28 -5.51 -19.80
C GLU A 150 16.27 -6.69 -18.82
N PHE A 151 15.08 -7.24 -18.53
CA PHE A 151 14.92 -8.43 -17.71
C PHE A 151 15.63 -9.66 -18.31
N PHE A 152 15.65 -9.81 -19.65
CA PHE A 152 16.34 -10.92 -20.31
C PHE A 152 17.83 -10.67 -20.56
N GLU A 153 18.24 -9.41 -20.68
CA GLU A 153 19.63 -9.05 -20.98
C GLU A 153 20.58 -9.17 -19.78
N LYS A 154 20.03 -9.10 -18.55
CA LYS A 154 20.81 -9.28 -17.33
C LYS A 154 20.74 -10.75 -16.90
N PRO A 155 21.82 -11.55 -17.03
CA PRO A 155 21.88 -12.83 -16.35
C PRO A 155 21.78 -12.57 -14.84
N GLY A 156 20.80 -13.20 -14.21
CA GLY A 156 20.60 -13.17 -12.75
C GLY A 156 21.74 -13.84 -12.00
#